data_AF-A0A7C5P840-F1
#
_entry.id   AF-A0A7C5P840-F1
#
_cell.length_a   1.000
_cell.length_b   1.000
_cell.length_c   1.000
_cell.angle_alpha   90.00
_cell.angle_beta   90.00
_cell.angle_gamma   90.00
#
_symmetry.space_group_name_H-M   'P 1'
#
loop_
_entity.id
_entity.type
_entity.pdbx_description
1 polymer ?
#
loop_
_entity_poly.entity_id
_entity_poly.type
_entity_poly.pdbx_seq_one_letter_code
_entity_poly.pdbx_strand_id
1 'polypeptide(L)' 'MKVALVTGGSRGIGLGIAQALRHEGFAVAICGTRPTCDLKEFFYCQCDVGDAGARAR' A
#
# COMPACT_ATOMS: atom_id res chain seq x y z
N MET A 1 7.70 -12.80 -11.50
CA MET A 1 7.69 -11.91 -10.32
C MET A 1 6.26 -11.47 -10.08
N LYS A 2 5.73 -11.60 -8.85
CA LYS A 2 4.35 -11.18 -8.52
C LYS A 2 4.37 -9.83 -7.82
N VAL A 3 3.40 -8.98 -8.12
CA VAL A 3 3.28 -7.62 -7.57
C VAL A 3 1.97 -7.50 -6.81
N ALA A 4 1.98 -6.84 -5.66
CA ALA A 4 0.78 -6.54 -4.89
C ALA A 4 0.74 -5.05 -4.48
N LEU A 5 -0.45 -4.46 -4.58
CA LEU A 5 -0.77 -3.16 -3.99
C LEU A 5 -1.72 -3.39 -2.82
N VAL A 6 -1.32 -2.94 -1.62
CA VAL A 6 -2.17 -3.03 -0.42
C VAL A 6 -2.70 -1.65 -0.06
N THR A 7 -3.99 -1.44 -0.28
CA THR A 7 -4.70 -0.22 0.13
C THR A 7 -4.88 -0.19 1.63
N GLY A 8 -4.63 0.97 2.27
CA GLY A 8 -4.65 1.06 3.73
C GLY A 8 -3.50 0.30 4.40
N GLY A 9 -2.41 0.02 3.65
CA GLY A 9 -1.31 -0.84 4.08
C GLY A 9 -0.36 -0.25 5.12
N SER A 10 -0.59 0.97 5.61
CA SER A 10 0.35 1.67 6.51
C SER A 10 0.21 1.34 7.99
N ARG A 11 -0.83 0.61 8.40
CA ARG A 11 -1.06 0.17 9.80
C ARG A 11 -2.06 -0.98 9.91
N GLY A 12 -2.17 -1.56 11.10
CA GLY A 12 -3.21 -2.55 11.43
C GLY A 12 -3.17 -3.77 10.50
N ILE A 13 -4.35 -4.24 10.10
CA ILE A 13 -4.49 -5.43 9.25
C ILE A 13 -3.81 -5.23 7.88
N GLY A 14 -3.91 -4.04 7.29
CA GLY A 14 -3.27 -3.74 6.00
C GLY A 14 -1.75 -3.91 6.06
N LEU A 15 -1.11 -3.46 7.14
CA LEU A 15 0.34 -3.64 7.32
C LEU A 15 0.71 -5.12 7.50
N GLY A 16 -0.08 -5.88 8.28
CA GLY A 16 0.14 -7.32 8.44
C GLY A 16 0.03 -8.08 7.12
N ILE A 17 -0.94 -7.74 6.27
CA ILE A 17 -1.08 -8.32 4.92
C ILE A 17 0.12 -7.95 4.04
N ALA A 18 0.56 -6.69 4.06
CA ALA A 18 1.72 -6.25 3.27
C ALA A 18 3.00 -7.01 3.66
N GLN A 19 3.22 -7.22 4.96
CA GLN A 19 4.33 -8.01 5.50
C GLN A 19 4.24 -9.48 5.07
N ALA A 20 3.06 -10.10 5.18
CA ALA A 20 2.83 -11.48 4.79
C ALA A 20 3.09 -11.70 3.28
N LEU A 21 2.54 -10.83 2.41
CA LEU A 21 2.76 -10.91 0.96
C LEU A 21 4.23 -10.74 0.59
N ARG A 22 4.95 -9.83 1.26
CA ARG A 22 6.39 -9.66 1.06
C ARG A 22 7.17 -10.92 1.46
N HIS A 23 6.80 -11.56 2.57
CA HIS A 23 7.39 -12.83 3.00
C HIS A 23 7.14 -13.97 2.00
N GLU A 24 6.02 -13.95 1.29
CA GLU A 24 5.72 -14.87 0.18
C GLU A 24 6.43 -14.53 -1.15
N GLY A 25 7.28 -13.50 -1.17
CA GLY A 25 8.09 -13.13 -2.32
C GLY A 25 7.41 -12.18 -3.32
N PHE A 26 6.36 -11.47 -2.91
CA PHE A 26 5.77 -10.40 -3.72
C PHE A 26 6.61 -9.12 -3.64
N ALA A 27 6.65 -8.37 -4.75
CA ALA A 27 6.97 -6.96 -4.70
C ALA A 27 5.72 -6.19 -4.23
N VAL A 28 5.81 -5.56 -3.06
CA VAL A 28 4.67 -4.95 -2.40
C VAL A 28 4.81 -3.43 -2.39
N ALA A 29 3.77 -2.76 -2.87
CA ALA A 29 3.51 -1.34 -2.63
C ALA A 29 2.35 -1.21 -1.63
N ILE A 30 2.38 -0.18 -0.80
CA ILE A 30 1.28 0.19 0.08
C ILE A 30 0.78 1.59 -0.29
N CYS A 31 -0.50 1.87 -0.04
CA CYS A 31 -1.04 3.22 -0.17
C CYS A 31 -1.96 3.61 1.00
N GLY A 32 -2.15 4.91 1.18
CA GLY A 32 -3.05 5.47 2.18
C GLY A 32 -3.25 6.97 2.02
N THR A 33 -4.13 7.55 2.84
CA THR A 33 -4.57 8.95 2.67
C THR A 33 -3.55 9.98 3.16
N ARG A 34 -2.54 9.55 3.92
CA ARG A 34 -1.51 10.45 4.49
C ARG A 34 -0.51 10.88 3.41
N PRO A 35 0.06 12.10 3.49
CA PRO A 35 1.07 12.55 2.53
C PRO A 35 2.35 11.72 2.59
N THR A 36 2.70 11.19 3.77
CA THR A 36 3.91 10.40 3.97
C THR A 36 3.64 9.17 4.85
N CYS A 37 4.55 8.19 4.75
CA CYS A 37 4.57 6.99 5.57
C CYS A 37 6.02 6.67 5.97
N ASP A 38 6.23 6.34 7.25
CA ASP A 38 7.57 6.07 7.82
C ASP A 38 8.03 4.62 7.63
N LEU A 39 7.25 3.79 6.93
CA LEU A 39 7.59 2.40 6.65
C LEU A 39 8.54 2.30 5.45
N LYS A 40 9.83 2.44 5.73
CA LYS A 40 10.91 2.44 4.70
C LYS A 40 11.03 1.13 3.92
N GLU A 41 10.45 0.05 4.42
CA GLU A 41 10.51 -1.29 3.81
C GLU A 41 9.52 -1.48 2.65
N PHE A 42 8.56 -0.56 2.48
CA PHE A 42 7.57 -0.59 1.40
C PHE A 42 7.67 0.67 0.54
N PHE A 43 7.39 0.51 -0.75
CA PHE A 43 7.05 1.65 -1.58
C PHE A 43 5.69 2.21 -1.14
N TYR A 44 5.61 3.51 -0.89
CA TYR A 44 4.39 4.20 -0.47
C TYR A 44 3.90 5.18 -1.54
N CYS A 45 2.60 5.15 -1.80
CA CYS A 45 1.92 6.17 -2.61
C CYS A 45 0.75 6.75 -1.81
N GLN A 46 0.62 8.08 -1.76
CA GLN A 46 -0.58 8.70 -1.22
C GLN A 46 -1.76 8.40 -2.16
N CYS A 47 -2.85 7.87 -1.61
CA CYS A 47 -4.05 7.53 -2.33
C CYS A 47 -5.25 7.57 -1.38
N ASP A 48 -6.26 8.37 -1.74
CA ASP A 48 -7.58 8.26 -1.16
C ASP A 48 -8.46 7.38 -2.06
N VAL A 49 -8.75 6.15 -1.60
CA VAL A 49 -9.59 5.20 -2.35
C VAL A 49 -11.06 5.64 -2.42
N GLY A 50 -11.48 6.57 -1.55
CA GLY A 50 -12.81 7.17 -1.58
C GLY A 50 -12.95 8.29 -2.61
N ASP A 51 -11.85 8.86 -3.10
CA ASP A 51 -11.88 9.92 -4.09
C ASP A 51 -12.28 9.37 -5.47
N ALA A 52 -13.50 9.72 -5.90
CA ALA A 52 -14.00 9.34 -7.21
C ALA A 52 -13.26 10.02 -8.37
N GLY A 53 -12.76 11.24 -8.16
CA GLY A 53 -12.03 12.03 -9.14
C GLY A 53 -10.64 11.45 -9.44
N ALA A 54 -10.01 10.79 -8.47
CA ALA A 54 -8.70 10.16 -8.62
C ALA A 54 -8.67 8.98 -9.61
N ARG A 55 -9.82 8.52 -10.10
CA ARG A 55 -9.93 7.46 -11.12
C ARG A 55 -9.88 7.96 -12.57
N ALA A 56 -9.86 9.28 -12.79
CA ALA A 56 -9.81 9.84 -14.12
C ALA A 56 -8.53 9.39 -14.86
N ARG A 57 -8.68 9.00 -16.13
CA ARG A 57 -7.59 8.53 -16.99
C ARG A 57 -6.70 9.68 -17.44
#